data_AF-A0A7W4E0W2-F1
#
_entry.id   AF-A0A7W4E0W2-F1
#
_cell.length_a   1.000
_cell.length_b   1.000
_cell.length_c   1.000
_cell.angle_alpha   90.00
_cell.angle_beta   90.00
_cell.angle_gamma   90.00
#
_symmetry.space_group_name_H-M   'P 1'
#
loop_
_entity.id
_entity.type
_entity.pdbx_description
1 polymer ?
#
loop_
_entity_poly.entity_id
_entity_poly.type
_entity_poly.pdbx_seq_one_letter_code
_entity_poly.pdbx_strand_id
1 'polypeptide(L)'
;MNRNIQIRKDKFDLAKKRIHDLANNVPTVEELPALETEGGWFGWSDKKVTGAEMNQITRNINNSFIKNNGEIIKIYNQFKEVYNTFDILDKEYIQGIIMATNEAKEASDKAKAISIQAEKNSLQAGEISLQTEKAWKKAEEALNRVIVAQTEKDKIIETLSTNILKLEETKIGIDREFSLLKKRFEEVESIKTLGESIQKSFLEINQNISTLERFKFRLEEYHHLKDIDTIWENVEKHKQEIKELHSSINNLNEDINLSIEKIKNDFQSSFLEINQNISTLERFKSRLEEYQHLKDIDVIWESSEEHHKQLDSLDSQLSQTKTDLAKLDDTITKSFQETHESIQKSFLEINQNISTLERFKSRLEEYQHLKDIDVIWESSEEHHKQLDFLDSQLSQTKTDLTKLDDTITRSFQETHSEIDMKNELFKKRIYIAYWIAGGALFFSLLQFILLIFKVL
;
A
#
# COMPACT_ATOMS: atom_id res chain seq x y z
N MET A 1 55.26 -24.25 189.59
CA MET A 1 54.97 -24.57 191.01
C MET A 1 54.62 -23.24 191.67
N ASN A 2 53.39 -22.94 192.07
CA ASN A 2 52.63 -23.71 193.04
C ASN A 2 51.19 -23.96 192.59
N ARG A 3 50.78 -25.21 192.75
CA ARG A 3 49.42 -25.72 192.55
C ARG A 3 48.46 -24.98 193.50
N ASN A 4 47.28 -24.60 193.00
CA ASN A 4 46.08 -25.03 193.70
C ASN A 4 45.14 -25.68 192.70
N ILE A 5 44.98 -26.98 192.92
CA ILE A 5 44.16 -27.88 192.16
C ILE A 5 42.76 -27.68 192.72
N GLN A 6 41.89 -27.03 191.95
CA GLN A 6 40.49 -26.88 192.34
C GLN A 6 39.59 -27.65 191.36
N ILE A 7 39.72 -28.97 191.42
CA ILE A 7 38.60 -29.83 191.86
C ILE A 7 37.20 -29.19 191.65
N ARG A 8 36.62 -29.45 190.46
CA ARG A 8 35.22 -29.36 189.94
C ARG A 8 34.10 -28.64 190.72
N LYS A 9 33.17 -28.03 189.97
CA LYS A 9 31.74 -27.95 190.34
C LYS A 9 30.73 -27.97 189.18
N ASP A 10 31.10 -27.46 188.01
CA ASP A 10 30.26 -27.35 186.81
C ASP A 10 29.89 -28.72 186.19
N LYS A 11 30.85 -29.64 186.05
CA LYS A 11 30.56 -31.02 185.66
C LYS A 11 29.65 -31.74 186.65
N PHE A 12 29.67 -31.31 187.91
CA PHE A 12 28.84 -31.81 189.00
C PHE A 12 27.43 -31.19 188.99
N ASP A 13 27.29 -29.91 188.63
CA ASP A 13 26.01 -29.21 188.57
C ASP A 13 25.15 -29.64 187.38
N LEU A 14 25.75 -29.93 186.22
CA LEU A 14 25.01 -30.48 185.07
C LEU A 14 24.54 -31.92 185.32
N ALA A 15 25.38 -32.73 185.96
CA ALA A 15 25.02 -34.07 186.43
C ALA A 15 23.84 -34.00 187.40
N LYS A 16 23.86 -33.04 188.34
CA LYS A 16 22.78 -32.80 189.31
C LYS A 16 21.45 -32.42 188.64
N LYS A 17 21.48 -31.63 187.56
CA LYS A 17 20.27 -31.23 186.81
C LYS A 17 19.63 -32.39 186.03
N ARG A 18 20.43 -33.23 185.38
CA ARG A 18 19.91 -34.35 184.58
C ARG A 18 19.32 -35.48 185.44
N ILE A 19 19.88 -35.72 186.62
CA ILE A 19 19.29 -36.61 187.64
C ILE A 19 17.93 -36.04 188.12
N HIS A 20 17.81 -34.72 188.22
CA HIS A 20 16.59 -34.04 188.67
C HIS A 20 15.43 -34.11 187.65
N ASP A 21 15.70 -33.96 186.35
CA ASP A 21 14.64 -34.03 185.31
C ASP A 21 14.08 -35.47 185.15
N LEU A 22 14.91 -36.48 185.40
CA LEU A 22 14.53 -37.89 185.33
C LEU A 22 13.55 -38.31 186.44
N ALA A 23 13.68 -37.72 187.62
CA ALA A 23 12.87 -38.06 188.79
C ALA A 23 11.40 -37.60 188.70
N ASN A 24 11.07 -36.62 187.84
CA ASN A 24 9.78 -35.90 187.91
C ASN A 24 8.76 -36.24 186.80
N ASN A 25 9.10 -37.05 185.78
CA ASN A 25 8.20 -37.34 184.64
C ASN A 25 8.09 -38.86 184.39
N VAL A 26 7.44 -39.58 185.33
CA VAL A 26 7.22 -41.03 185.29
C VAL A 26 5.74 -41.36 184.99
N PRO A 27 5.37 -41.81 183.77
CA PRO A 27 4.03 -42.31 183.44
C PRO A 27 3.84 -43.83 183.64
N THR A 28 2.56 -44.22 183.73
CA THR A 28 2.01 -45.34 184.51
C THR A 28 1.47 -46.54 183.71
N VAL A 29 1.52 -47.71 184.36
CA VAL A 29 1.13 -49.07 183.90
C VAL A 29 -0.39 -49.28 184.02
N GLU A 30 -1.02 -49.94 183.05
CA GLU A 30 -2.48 -50.18 182.99
C GLU A 30 -2.88 -51.48 183.74
N GLU A 31 -3.90 -51.43 184.60
CA GLU A 31 -4.39 -52.58 185.38
C GLU A 31 -5.30 -53.53 184.58
N LEU A 32 -5.27 -54.83 184.93
CA LEU A 32 -5.91 -55.90 184.16
C LEU A 32 -7.43 -56.00 184.44
N PRO A 33 -8.26 -56.28 183.41
CA PRO A 33 -9.71 -56.37 183.55
C PRO A 33 -10.16 -57.66 184.28
N ALA A 34 -11.14 -57.53 185.19
CA ALA A 34 -11.74 -58.62 185.97
C ALA A 34 -13.13 -59.05 185.44
N LEU A 35 -13.54 -60.29 185.73
CA LEU A 35 -14.85 -60.86 185.34
C LEU A 35 -16.00 -60.34 186.22
N GLU A 36 -17.13 -60.05 185.61
CA GLU A 36 -18.39 -59.73 186.32
C GLU A 36 -18.94 -60.97 187.04
N THR A 37 -19.27 -60.82 188.32
CA THR A 37 -19.54 -61.94 189.25
C THR A 37 -21.02 -62.21 189.57
N GLU A 38 -21.96 -61.31 189.28
CA GLU A 38 -23.34 -61.43 189.81
C GLU A 38 -24.41 -61.63 188.73
N GLY A 39 -25.27 -62.63 188.93
CA GLY A 39 -26.18 -63.16 187.93
C GLY A 39 -27.53 -63.55 188.49
N GLY A 40 -28.57 -63.37 187.68
CA GLY A 40 -29.94 -63.68 188.07
C GLY A 40 -30.64 -62.52 188.76
N TRP A 41 -31.95 -62.43 188.51
CA TRP A 41 -32.76 -61.22 188.47
C TRP A 41 -32.82 -60.36 189.74
N PHE A 42 -32.26 -60.79 190.86
CA PHE A 42 -32.22 -59.95 192.06
C PHE A 42 -30.89 -59.99 192.85
N GLY A 43 -29.81 -60.57 192.33
CA GLY A 43 -28.48 -60.45 192.96
C GLY A 43 -28.24 -61.37 194.17
N TRP A 44 -28.99 -62.47 194.26
CA TRP A 44 -28.89 -63.45 195.36
C TRP A 44 -28.30 -64.79 194.88
N SER A 45 -27.63 -64.80 193.73
CA SER A 45 -27.09 -65.98 193.06
C SER A 45 -25.82 -65.62 192.28
N ASP A 46 -24.84 -66.50 192.33
CA ASP A 46 -23.61 -66.37 191.53
C ASP A 46 -23.89 -66.51 190.03
N LYS A 47 -23.26 -65.64 189.21
CA LYS A 47 -23.34 -65.69 187.74
C LYS A 47 -22.51 -66.85 187.21
N LYS A 48 -23.09 -67.73 186.39
CA LYS A 48 -22.34 -68.72 185.61
C LYS A 48 -21.75 -68.07 184.35
N VAL A 49 -20.43 -67.90 184.31
CA VAL A 49 -19.64 -67.32 183.19
C VAL A 49 -19.76 -68.17 181.91
N THR A 50 -19.89 -67.52 180.75
CA THR A 50 -19.93 -68.17 179.43
C THR A 50 -18.55 -68.23 178.75
N GLY A 51 -18.34 -69.20 177.85
CA GLY A 51 -17.09 -69.30 177.09
C GLY A 51 -16.78 -68.09 176.20
N ALA A 52 -17.79 -67.30 175.81
CA ALA A 52 -17.61 -66.06 175.05
C ALA A 52 -16.99 -64.94 175.91
N GLU A 53 -17.43 -64.78 177.16
CA GLU A 53 -16.87 -63.79 178.10
C GLU A 53 -15.39 -64.07 178.39
N MET A 54 -15.01 -65.36 178.50
CA MET A 54 -13.63 -65.78 178.74
C MET A 54 -12.67 -65.33 177.61
N ASN A 55 -13.07 -65.55 176.34
CA ASN A 55 -12.26 -65.17 175.17
C ASN A 55 -12.01 -63.66 175.06
N GLN A 56 -12.98 -62.85 175.49
CA GLN A 56 -12.86 -61.39 175.41
C GLN A 56 -11.85 -60.84 176.43
N ILE A 57 -11.84 -61.37 177.65
CA ILE A 57 -10.85 -60.99 178.67
C ILE A 57 -9.43 -61.42 178.27
N THR A 58 -9.26 -62.62 177.68
CA THR A 58 -7.94 -63.05 177.19
C THR A 58 -7.35 -62.07 176.18
N ARG A 59 -8.15 -61.53 175.25
CA ARG A 59 -7.68 -60.51 174.30
C ARG A 59 -7.24 -59.23 174.99
N ASN A 60 -8.00 -58.76 175.97
CA ASN A 60 -7.68 -57.52 176.66
C ASN A 60 -6.37 -57.64 177.47
N ILE A 61 -6.15 -58.76 178.16
CA ILE A 61 -4.90 -59.04 178.87
C ILE A 61 -3.68 -58.98 177.92
N ASN A 62 -3.80 -59.56 176.73
CA ASN A 62 -2.69 -59.59 175.77
C ASN A 62 -2.28 -58.18 175.29
N ASN A 63 -3.26 -57.30 175.07
CA ASN A 63 -2.99 -55.92 174.67
C ASN A 63 -2.30 -55.11 175.78
N SER A 64 -2.68 -55.31 177.05
CA SER A 64 -2.03 -54.66 178.19
C SER A 64 -0.54 -55.05 178.30
N PHE A 65 -0.17 -56.31 178.00
CA PHE A 65 1.25 -56.72 178.04
C PHE A 65 2.13 -56.03 177.00
N ILE A 66 1.65 -55.85 175.76
CA ILE A 66 2.41 -55.19 174.68
C ILE A 66 2.73 -53.74 175.06
N LYS A 67 1.76 -53.03 175.60
CA LYS A 67 1.90 -51.61 175.98
C LYS A 67 2.90 -51.43 177.12
N ASN A 68 2.86 -52.29 178.14
CA ASN A 68 3.78 -52.23 179.27
C ASN A 68 5.26 -52.45 178.86
N ASN A 69 5.53 -53.28 177.85
CA ASN A 69 6.90 -53.53 177.38
C ASN A 69 7.56 -52.29 176.74
N GLY A 70 6.75 -51.45 176.07
CA GLY A 70 7.23 -50.20 175.46
C GLY A 70 7.73 -49.18 176.48
N GLU A 71 7.10 -49.11 177.66
CA GLU A 71 7.51 -48.19 178.72
C GLU A 71 8.78 -48.66 179.45
N ILE A 72 9.03 -49.97 179.56
CA ILE A 72 10.27 -50.53 180.16
C ILE A 72 11.53 -50.11 179.36
N ILE A 73 11.46 -50.06 178.03
CA ILE A 73 12.60 -49.70 177.17
C ILE A 73 13.04 -48.25 177.38
N LYS A 74 12.11 -47.32 177.64
CA LYS A 74 12.44 -45.92 177.92
C LYS A 74 13.24 -45.77 179.21
N ILE A 75 12.92 -46.56 180.23
CA ILE A 75 13.64 -46.57 181.52
C ILE A 75 15.11 -47.03 181.33
N TYR A 76 15.37 -48.01 180.46
CA TYR A 76 16.74 -48.54 180.25
C TYR A 76 17.71 -47.50 179.66
N ASN A 77 17.28 -46.73 178.65
CA ASN A 77 18.13 -45.71 178.03
C ASN A 77 18.49 -44.57 178.99
N GLN A 78 17.62 -44.30 179.95
CA GLN A 78 17.83 -43.26 180.96
C GLN A 78 18.91 -43.63 181.99
N PHE A 79 19.10 -44.91 182.32
CA PHE A 79 20.18 -45.34 183.22
C PHE A 79 21.59 -45.28 182.59
N LYS A 80 21.70 -45.39 181.25
CA LYS A 80 22.99 -45.37 180.53
C LYS A 80 23.69 -44.00 180.61
N GLU A 81 22.93 -42.92 180.61
CA GLU A 81 23.45 -41.54 180.75
C GLU A 81 24.06 -41.28 182.13
N VAL A 82 23.56 -41.94 183.19
CA VAL A 82 24.08 -41.82 184.55
C VAL A 82 25.50 -42.42 184.68
N TYR A 83 25.79 -43.50 183.96
CA TYR A 83 27.07 -44.20 184.05
C TYR A 83 28.24 -43.43 183.41
N ASN A 84 28.01 -42.81 182.23
CA ASN A 84 29.03 -42.00 181.54
C ASN A 84 29.50 -40.79 182.34
N THR A 85 28.69 -40.32 183.29
CA THR A 85 29.00 -39.15 184.11
C THR A 85 30.05 -39.43 185.20
N PHE A 86 30.13 -40.67 185.70
CA PHE A 86 31.10 -41.05 186.75
C PHE A 86 32.52 -41.32 186.21
N ASP A 87 32.67 -41.80 184.97
CA ASP A 87 33.97 -42.12 184.36
C ASP A 87 34.79 -40.86 184.00
N ILE A 88 34.12 -39.77 183.62
CA ILE A 88 34.72 -38.44 183.42
C ILE A 88 35.26 -37.86 184.74
N LEU A 89 34.72 -38.29 185.89
CA LEU A 89 35.07 -37.73 187.19
C LEU A 89 36.45 -38.23 187.72
N ASP A 90 36.88 -39.46 187.42
CA ASP A 90 38.07 -40.05 188.05
C ASP A 90 39.40 -39.67 187.36
N LYS A 91 39.41 -39.47 186.02
CA LYS A 91 40.62 -39.13 185.24
C LYS A 91 41.12 -37.68 185.40
N GLU A 92 40.23 -36.73 185.66
CA GLU A 92 40.56 -35.28 185.68
C GLU A 92 41.25 -34.78 186.95
N TYR A 93 41.31 -35.55 188.04
CA TYR A 93 41.87 -35.03 189.29
C TYR A 93 43.38 -35.26 189.44
N ILE A 94 43.90 -36.42 189.01
CA ILE A 94 45.31 -36.77 189.22
C ILE A 94 46.24 -36.06 188.22
N GLN A 95 45.78 -35.75 187.00
CA GLN A 95 46.57 -35.03 185.99
C GLN A 95 46.66 -33.51 186.23
N GLY A 96 45.62 -32.88 186.79
CA GLY A 96 45.63 -31.44 187.12
C GLY A 96 46.71 -31.03 188.12
N ILE A 97 47.24 -31.99 188.89
CA ILE A 97 48.33 -31.79 189.83
C ILE A 97 49.67 -31.67 189.07
N ILE A 98 49.98 -32.54 188.12
CA ILE A 98 51.29 -32.59 187.43
C ILE A 98 51.48 -31.43 186.44
N MET A 99 50.39 -30.94 185.84
CA MET A 99 50.35 -29.83 184.89
C MET A 99 50.80 -28.48 185.50
N ALA A 100 50.35 -28.15 186.72
CA ALA A 100 50.61 -26.84 187.35
C ALA A 100 52.09 -26.55 187.70
N THR A 101 52.98 -27.55 187.62
CA THR A 101 54.40 -27.38 187.98
C THR A 101 55.30 -27.10 186.78
N ASN A 102 55.05 -27.72 185.63
CA ASN A 102 55.86 -27.55 184.41
C ASN A 102 55.48 -26.32 183.58
N GLU A 103 54.22 -25.90 183.61
CA GLU A 103 53.71 -24.72 182.88
C GLU A 103 54.32 -23.39 183.37
N ALA A 104 54.74 -23.32 184.64
CA ALA A 104 55.43 -22.14 185.18
C ALA A 104 56.82 -21.91 184.55
N LYS A 105 57.41 -22.93 183.91
CA LYS A 105 58.73 -22.86 183.27
C LYS A 105 58.64 -22.59 181.76
N GLU A 106 57.62 -23.10 181.07
CA GLU A 106 57.38 -22.87 179.63
C GLU A 106 56.77 -21.48 179.32
N ALA A 107 56.05 -20.88 180.27
CA ALA A 107 55.42 -19.56 180.09
C ALA A 107 56.44 -18.41 179.92
N SER A 108 57.68 -18.57 180.42
CA SER A 108 58.73 -17.55 180.27
C SER A 108 59.37 -17.55 178.88
N ASP A 109 59.48 -18.70 178.23
CA ASP A 109 60.14 -18.82 176.92
C ASP A 109 59.23 -18.39 175.76
N LYS A 110 57.90 -18.52 175.91
CA LYS A 110 56.90 -18.08 174.92
C LYS A 110 56.69 -16.56 174.86
N ALA A 111 57.05 -15.80 175.89
CA ALA A 111 56.95 -14.34 175.89
C ALA A 111 57.94 -13.65 174.91
N LYS A 112 59.06 -14.31 174.58
CA LYS A 112 60.12 -13.76 173.71
C LYS A 112 59.89 -13.95 172.20
N ALA A 113 59.07 -14.94 171.81
CA ALA A 113 58.84 -15.27 170.39
C ALA A 113 57.66 -14.48 169.76
N ILE A 114 56.70 -14.00 170.56
CA ILE A 114 55.45 -13.42 170.06
C ILE A 114 55.58 -11.91 169.74
N SER A 115 56.50 -11.19 170.39
CA SER A 115 56.67 -9.75 170.18
C SER A 115 57.38 -9.37 168.86
N ILE A 116 58.14 -10.29 168.23
CA ILE A 116 58.99 -9.97 167.06
C ILE A 116 58.28 -10.20 165.71
N GLN A 117 57.25 -11.05 165.64
CA GLN A 117 56.61 -11.43 164.37
C GLN A 117 55.34 -10.61 164.04
N ALA A 118 54.67 -10.03 165.04
CA ALA A 118 53.46 -9.23 164.84
C ALA A 118 53.74 -7.86 164.18
N GLU A 119 54.91 -7.28 164.41
CA GLU A 119 55.30 -5.96 163.84
C GLU A 119 55.63 -6.03 162.34
N LYS A 120 56.19 -7.16 161.88
CA LYS A 120 56.67 -7.33 160.50
C LYS A 120 55.54 -7.53 159.46
N ASN A 121 54.42 -8.10 159.87
CA ASN A 121 53.30 -8.43 158.97
C ASN A 121 52.34 -7.24 158.72
N SER A 122 52.40 -6.18 159.52
CA SER A 122 51.54 -5.00 159.34
C SER A 122 52.05 -4.02 158.27
N LEU A 123 53.36 -3.98 158.01
CA LEU A 123 53.96 -3.08 157.01
C LEU A 123 53.74 -3.55 155.55
N GLN A 124 53.68 -4.86 155.31
CA GLN A 124 53.57 -5.44 153.97
C GLN A 124 52.15 -5.33 153.36
N ALA A 125 51.11 -5.24 154.20
CA ALA A 125 49.72 -5.09 153.74
C ALA A 125 49.40 -3.69 153.20
N GLY A 126 50.12 -2.65 153.67
CA GLY A 126 49.94 -1.27 153.21
C GLY A 126 50.50 -0.99 151.81
N GLU A 127 51.64 -1.59 151.47
CA GLU A 127 52.26 -1.42 150.15
C GLU A 127 51.46 -2.10 149.01
N ILE A 128 50.82 -3.24 149.28
CA ILE A 128 49.99 -3.96 148.30
C ILE A 128 48.70 -3.18 147.99
N SER A 129 48.08 -2.53 148.97
CA SER A 129 46.87 -1.71 148.75
C SER A 129 47.17 -0.49 147.86
N LEU A 130 48.28 0.22 148.11
CA LEU A 130 48.70 1.39 147.32
C LEU A 130 49.09 1.01 145.87
N GLN A 131 49.70 -0.16 145.66
CA GLN A 131 50.00 -0.67 144.31
C GLN A 131 48.75 -1.11 143.55
N THR A 132 47.74 -1.67 144.25
CA THR A 132 46.49 -2.11 143.63
C THR A 132 45.62 -0.93 143.20
N GLU A 133 45.58 0.16 143.98
CA GLU A 133 44.88 1.40 143.61
C GLU A 133 45.58 2.14 142.47
N LYS A 134 46.93 2.19 142.47
CA LYS A 134 47.70 2.72 141.33
C LYS A 134 47.53 1.88 140.05
N ALA A 135 47.37 0.56 140.17
CA ALA A 135 47.10 -0.33 139.04
C ALA A 135 45.67 -0.15 138.51
N TRP A 136 44.67 0.01 139.37
CA TRP A 136 43.28 0.26 138.97
C TRP A 136 43.11 1.61 138.28
N LYS A 137 43.75 2.67 138.80
CA LYS A 137 43.71 4.00 138.17
C LYS A 137 44.40 4.02 136.81
N LYS A 138 45.52 3.28 136.66
CA LYS A 138 46.15 3.04 135.35
C LYS A 138 45.27 2.20 134.41
N ALA A 139 44.54 1.22 134.93
CA ALA A 139 43.62 0.40 134.13
C ALA A 139 42.40 1.20 133.65
N GLU A 140 41.86 2.09 134.50
CA GLU A 140 40.77 3.00 134.15
C GLU A 140 41.23 4.06 133.12
N GLU A 141 42.41 4.65 133.29
CA GLU A 141 43.02 5.53 132.29
C GLU A 141 43.30 4.79 130.97
N ALA A 142 43.73 3.53 131.02
CA ALA A 142 43.92 2.70 129.83
C ALA A 142 42.58 2.37 129.14
N LEU A 143 41.53 2.07 129.90
CA LEU A 143 40.19 1.80 129.36
C LEU A 143 39.59 3.05 128.71
N ASN A 144 39.72 4.22 129.35
CA ASN A 144 39.28 5.49 128.77
C ASN A 144 40.06 5.85 127.50
N ARG A 145 41.37 5.57 127.43
CA ARG A 145 42.15 5.73 126.18
C ARG A 145 41.67 4.77 125.08
N VAL A 146 41.27 3.55 125.42
CA VAL A 146 40.70 2.59 124.45
C VAL A 146 39.32 3.05 123.95
N ILE A 147 38.46 3.58 124.82
CA ILE A 147 37.15 4.13 124.42
C ILE A 147 37.33 5.35 123.51
N VAL A 148 38.23 6.28 123.85
CA VAL A 148 38.54 7.43 122.99
C VAL A 148 39.10 6.97 121.64
N ALA A 149 40.06 6.04 121.64
CA ALA A 149 40.63 5.47 120.41
C ALA A 149 39.59 4.73 119.56
N GLN A 150 38.62 4.05 120.19
CA GLN A 150 37.52 3.39 119.49
C GLN A 150 36.56 4.42 118.86
N THR A 151 36.24 5.49 119.58
CA THR A 151 35.41 6.60 119.06
C THR A 151 36.12 7.32 117.90
N GLU A 152 37.44 7.46 117.98
CA GLU A 152 38.27 8.07 116.93
C GLU A 152 38.39 7.16 115.70
N LYS A 153 38.48 5.84 115.89
CA LYS A 153 38.38 4.85 114.82
C LYS A 153 37.02 4.92 114.10
N ASP A 154 35.92 5.08 114.83
CA ASP A 154 34.58 5.18 114.24
C ASP A 154 34.45 6.47 113.39
N LYS A 155 35.00 7.60 113.86
CA LYS A 155 35.10 8.84 113.06
C LYS A 155 35.96 8.67 111.80
N ILE A 156 37.07 7.92 111.90
CA ILE A 156 37.93 7.61 110.75
C ILE A 156 37.17 6.73 109.75
N ILE A 157 36.41 5.73 110.21
CA ILE A 157 35.59 4.86 109.35
C ILE A 157 34.48 5.67 108.65
N GLU A 158 33.83 6.60 109.35
CA GLU A 158 32.82 7.49 108.76
C GLU A 158 33.42 8.44 107.71
N THR A 159 34.60 9.01 108.00
CA THR A 159 35.33 9.86 107.07
C THR A 159 35.79 9.09 105.83
N LEU A 160 36.31 7.86 106.02
CA LEU A 160 36.69 6.97 104.92
C LEU A 160 35.47 6.59 104.08
N SER A 161 34.33 6.28 104.70
CA SER A 161 33.08 5.96 103.99
C SER A 161 32.60 7.15 103.16
N THR A 162 32.65 8.37 103.70
CA THR A 162 32.30 9.60 102.99
C THR A 162 33.22 9.84 101.79
N ASN A 163 34.52 9.58 101.94
CA ASN A 163 35.47 9.72 100.84
C ASN A 163 35.31 8.62 99.78
N ILE A 164 34.97 7.39 100.16
CA ILE A 164 34.64 6.31 99.22
C ILE A 164 33.42 6.71 98.39
N LEU A 165 32.36 7.25 99.00
CA LEU A 165 31.19 7.75 98.27
C LEU A 165 31.56 8.86 97.28
N LYS A 166 32.37 9.84 97.69
CA LYS A 166 32.87 10.88 96.78
C LYS A 166 33.70 10.30 95.63
N LEU A 167 34.54 9.30 95.90
CA LEU A 167 35.33 8.62 94.86
C LEU A 167 34.42 7.86 93.89
N GLU A 168 33.38 7.19 94.37
CA GLU A 168 32.38 6.53 93.53
C GLU A 168 31.61 7.54 92.66
N GLU A 169 31.20 8.69 93.22
CA GLU A 169 30.59 9.77 92.46
C GLU A 169 31.53 10.31 91.37
N THR A 170 32.81 10.53 91.70
CA THR A 170 33.80 10.96 90.70
C THR A 170 34.03 9.92 89.61
N LYS A 171 34.05 8.63 89.96
CA LYS A 171 34.15 7.53 88.99
C LYS A 171 32.96 7.51 88.04
N ILE A 172 31.74 7.64 88.57
CA ILE A 172 30.52 7.75 87.75
C ILE A 172 30.62 8.97 86.81
N GLY A 173 31.12 10.11 87.29
CA GLY A 173 31.37 11.29 86.47
C GLY A 173 32.36 11.03 85.33
N ILE A 174 33.49 10.39 85.62
CA ILE A 174 34.51 10.02 84.64
C ILE A 174 33.96 9.04 83.60
N ASP A 175 33.22 8.02 84.03
CA ASP A 175 32.62 7.03 83.11
C ASP A 175 31.63 7.70 82.15
N ARG A 176 30.89 8.71 82.63
CA ARG A 176 29.97 9.51 81.83
C ARG A 176 30.70 10.37 80.80
N GLU A 177 31.76 11.06 81.20
CA GLU A 177 32.61 11.85 80.30
C GLU A 177 33.32 10.97 79.27
N PHE A 178 33.80 9.78 79.66
CA PHE A 178 34.41 8.83 78.75
C PHE A 178 33.40 8.29 77.71
N SER A 179 32.15 8.05 78.14
CA SER A 179 31.05 7.69 77.23
C SER A 179 30.75 8.81 76.23
N LEU A 180 30.70 10.07 76.68
CA LEU A 180 30.54 11.24 75.80
C LEU A 180 31.72 11.40 74.83
N LEU A 181 32.95 11.19 75.29
CA LEU A 181 34.14 11.26 74.46
C LEU A 181 34.13 10.18 73.37
N LYS A 182 33.72 8.95 73.70
CA LYS A 182 33.57 7.87 72.72
C LYS A 182 32.56 8.25 71.63
N LYS A 183 31.40 8.80 72.03
CA LYS A 183 30.38 9.28 71.08
C LYS A 183 30.93 10.38 70.17
N ARG A 184 31.68 11.35 70.71
CA ARG A 184 32.33 12.39 69.90
C ARG A 184 33.35 11.80 68.91
N PHE A 185 34.06 10.74 69.29
CA PHE A 185 35.00 10.06 68.38
C PHE A 185 34.27 9.37 67.22
N GLU A 186 33.12 8.75 67.49
CA GLU A 186 32.24 8.18 66.45
C GLU A 186 31.70 9.27 65.50
N GLU A 187 31.35 10.45 66.03
CA GLU A 187 30.96 11.62 65.23
C GLU A 187 32.12 12.11 64.35
N VAL A 188 33.36 12.13 64.85
CA VAL A 188 34.55 12.51 64.06
C VAL A 188 34.81 11.53 62.92
N GLU A 189 34.68 10.22 63.15
CA GLU A 189 34.83 9.23 62.08
C GLU A 189 33.71 9.36 61.02
N SER A 190 32.49 9.69 61.46
CA SER A 190 31.37 10.00 60.57
C SER A 190 31.63 11.25 59.72
N ILE A 191 32.26 12.28 60.29
CA ILE A 191 32.67 13.50 59.55
C ILE A 191 33.75 13.17 58.53
N LYS A 192 34.71 12.31 58.87
CA LYS A 192 35.77 11.88 57.96
C LYS A 192 35.20 11.12 56.75
N THR A 193 34.30 10.16 56.97
CA THR A 193 33.62 9.44 55.87
C THR A 193 32.78 10.38 55.01
N LEU A 194 32.12 11.37 55.62
CA LEU A 194 31.42 12.41 54.87
C LEU A 194 32.37 13.24 53.99
N GLY A 195 33.56 13.61 54.52
CA GLY A 195 34.59 14.33 53.77
C GLY A 195 35.09 13.55 52.55
N GLU A 196 35.33 12.24 52.70
CA GLU A 196 35.70 11.35 51.59
C GLU A 196 34.60 11.29 50.52
N SER A 197 33.32 11.22 50.93
CA SER A 197 32.18 11.24 50.02
C SER A 197 32.09 12.57 49.26
N ILE A 198 32.26 13.71 49.93
CA ILE A 198 32.26 15.04 49.30
C ILE A 198 33.37 15.14 48.26
N GLN A 199 34.56 14.64 48.58
CA GLN A 199 35.70 14.67 47.66
C GLN A 199 35.45 13.81 46.42
N LYS A 200 34.82 12.64 46.58
CA LYS A 200 34.38 11.80 45.45
C LYS A 200 33.35 12.55 44.59
N SER A 201 32.33 13.14 45.21
CA SER A 201 31.31 13.93 44.49
C SER A 201 31.91 15.12 43.75
N PHE A 202 32.90 15.81 44.33
CA PHE A 202 33.60 16.90 43.66
C PHE A 202 34.36 16.42 42.42
N LEU A 203 34.99 15.25 42.48
CA LEU A 203 35.66 14.64 41.34
C LEU A 203 34.68 14.30 40.22
N GLU A 204 33.53 13.71 40.56
CA GLU A 204 32.44 13.40 39.63
C GLU A 204 31.86 14.67 38.98
N ILE A 205 31.64 15.73 39.77
CA ILE A 205 31.17 17.03 39.25
C ILE A 205 32.16 17.60 38.23
N ASN A 206 33.46 17.57 38.51
CA ASN A 206 34.45 18.07 37.56
C ASN A 206 34.51 17.25 36.26
N GLN A 207 34.35 15.93 36.36
CA GLN A 207 34.22 15.08 35.17
C GLN A 207 32.98 15.46 34.34
N ASN A 208 31.85 15.71 34.99
CA ASN A 208 30.63 16.15 34.32
C ASN A 208 30.77 17.53 33.67
N ILE A 209 31.48 18.45 34.31
CA ILE A 209 31.81 19.75 33.68
C ILE A 209 32.64 19.53 32.42
N SER A 210 33.64 18.64 32.49
CA SER A 210 34.51 18.33 31.35
C SER A 210 33.77 17.63 30.20
N THR A 211 32.72 16.84 30.48
CA THR A 211 31.86 16.28 29.43
C THR A 211 30.94 17.35 28.84
N LEU A 212 30.36 18.23 29.66
CA LEU A 212 29.52 19.35 29.21
C LEU A 212 30.30 20.34 28.33
N GLU A 213 31.55 20.65 28.67
CA GLU A 213 32.42 21.50 27.84
C GLU A 213 32.69 20.87 26.47
N ARG A 214 32.94 19.56 26.42
CA ARG A 214 33.07 18.83 25.14
C ARG A 214 31.76 18.84 24.34
N PHE A 215 30.61 18.70 24.99
CA PHE A 215 29.31 18.81 24.33
C PHE A 215 29.09 20.22 23.77
N LYS A 216 29.42 21.26 24.54
CA LYS A 216 29.35 22.64 24.09
C LYS A 216 30.23 22.86 22.86
N PHE A 217 31.49 22.43 22.90
CA PHE A 217 32.41 22.56 21.76
C PHE A 217 31.86 21.88 20.50
N ARG A 218 31.33 20.65 20.64
CA ARG A 218 30.69 19.93 19.53
C ARG A 218 29.45 20.66 18.99
N LEU A 219 28.67 21.30 19.85
CA LEU A 219 27.52 22.10 19.42
C LEU A 219 27.95 23.36 18.67
N GLU A 220 29.06 23.99 19.08
CA GLU A 220 29.63 25.16 18.42
C GLU A 220 30.26 24.83 17.05
N GLU A 221 30.74 23.61 16.84
CA GLU A 221 31.22 23.12 15.53
C GLU A 221 30.10 23.00 14.48
N TYR A 222 28.83 22.83 14.89
CA TYR A 222 27.70 22.83 13.97
C TYR A 222 27.35 24.26 13.54
N HIS A 223 28.11 24.78 12.58
CA HIS A 223 27.94 26.14 12.04
C HIS A 223 26.53 26.44 11.51
N HIS A 224 25.80 25.40 11.08
CA HIS A 224 24.47 25.51 10.49
C HIS A 224 23.32 25.24 11.47
N LEU A 225 23.59 25.11 12.78
CA LEU A 225 22.51 24.85 13.75
C LEU A 225 21.46 25.99 13.76
N LYS A 226 21.88 27.22 13.45
CA LYS A 226 20.99 28.39 13.29
C LYS A 226 20.20 28.39 11.98
N ASP A 227 20.67 27.65 10.98
CA ASP A 227 20.01 27.56 9.68
C ASP A 227 18.82 26.61 9.72
N ILE A 228 18.69 25.78 10.78
CA ILE A 228 17.57 24.84 10.94
C ILE A 228 16.23 25.58 10.93
N ASP A 229 16.13 26.72 11.60
CA ASP A 229 14.90 27.52 11.62
C ASP A 229 14.60 28.08 10.22
N THR A 230 15.63 28.54 9.50
CA THR A 230 15.49 29.03 8.11
C THR A 230 15.09 27.91 7.15
N ILE A 231 15.68 26.72 7.29
CA ILE A 231 15.32 25.53 6.51
C ILE A 231 13.87 25.15 6.81
N TRP A 232 13.46 25.19 8.08
CA TRP A 232 12.09 24.89 8.48
C TRP A 232 11.07 25.87 7.89
N GLU A 233 11.34 27.17 7.95
CA GLU A 233 10.51 28.20 7.31
C GLU A 233 10.41 27.99 5.80
N ASN A 234 11.53 27.70 5.13
CA ASN A 234 11.55 27.42 3.71
C ASN A 234 10.75 26.15 3.36
N VAL A 235 10.83 25.10 4.17
CA VAL A 235 10.04 23.88 3.99
C VAL A 235 8.55 24.15 4.12
N GLU A 236 8.13 24.94 5.12
CA GLU A 236 6.72 25.29 5.30
C GLU A 236 6.21 26.20 4.16
N LYS A 237 7.06 27.11 3.66
CA LYS A 237 6.77 27.91 2.47
C LYS A 237 6.60 27.03 1.22
N HIS A 238 7.56 26.13 0.94
CA HIS A 238 7.46 25.21 -0.19
C HIS A 238 6.21 24.32 -0.09
N LYS A 239 5.83 23.88 1.11
CA LYS A 239 4.59 23.12 1.32
C LYS A 239 3.35 23.92 0.94
N GLN A 240 3.32 25.23 1.19
CA GLN A 240 2.23 26.10 0.77
C GLN A 240 2.22 26.27 -0.76
N GLU A 241 3.38 26.52 -1.37
CA GLU A 241 3.52 26.62 -2.83
C GLU A 241 3.10 25.32 -3.54
N ILE A 242 3.44 24.15 -2.99
CA ILE A 242 3.02 22.84 -3.50
C ILE A 242 1.50 22.69 -3.45
N LYS A 243 0.81 23.18 -2.40
CA LYS A 243 -0.66 23.17 -2.34
C LYS A 243 -1.28 24.03 -3.43
N GLU A 244 -0.73 25.21 -3.66
CA GLU A 244 -1.21 26.14 -4.71
C GLU A 244 -0.99 25.55 -6.11
N LEU A 245 0.18 24.93 -6.34
CA LEU A 245 0.46 24.18 -7.55
C LEU A 245 -0.53 23.03 -7.75
N HIS A 246 -0.83 22.26 -6.70
CA HIS A 246 -1.81 21.17 -6.77
C HIS A 246 -3.20 21.69 -7.15
N SER A 247 -3.66 22.80 -6.56
CA SER A 247 -4.93 23.43 -6.93
C SER A 247 -4.93 23.87 -8.39
N SER A 248 -3.83 24.45 -8.86
CA SER A 248 -3.69 24.91 -10.25
C SER A 248 -3.74 23.75 -11.24
N ILE A 249 -3.09 22.63 -10.91
CA ILE A 249 -3.13 21.39 -11.70
C ILE A 249 -4.55 20.82 -11.77
N ASN A 250 -5.29 20.84 -10.65
CA ASN A 250 -6.67 20.36 -10.65
C ASN A 250 -7.57 21.20 -11.55
N ASN A 251 -7.44 22.54 -11.50
CA ASN A 251 -8.18 23.43 -12.39
C ASN A 251 -7.84 23.18 -13.86
N LEU A 252 -6.54 23.03 -14.19
CA LEU A 252 -6.11 22.70 -15.55
C LEU A 252 -6.68 21.36 -16.02
N ASN A 253 -6.72 20.35 -15.15
CA ASN A 253 -7.34 19.06 -15.49
C ASN A 253 -8.84 19.20 -15.77
N GLU A 254 -9.55 20.05 -15.04
CA GLU A 254 -10.97 20.33 -15.27
C GLU A 254 -11.18 21.03 -16.62
N ASP A 255 -10.38 22.04 -16.94
CA ASP A 255 -10.41 22.74 -18.23
C ASP A 255 -10.10 21.81 -19.42
N ILE A 256 -9.11 20.92 -19.24
CA ILE A 256 -8.77 19.89 -20.23
C ILE A 256 -9.95 18.95 -20.44
N ASN A 257 -10.59 18.48 -19.37
CA ASN A 257 -11.75 17.58 -19.47
C ASN A 257 -12.93 18.26 -20.17
N LEU A 258 -13.23 19.52 -19.87
CA LEU A 258 -14.26 20.30 -20.56
C LEU A 258 -13.93 20.45 -22.06
N SER A 259 -12.67 20.70 -22.40
CA SER A 259 -12.22 20.79 -23.79
C SER A 259 -12.33 19.46 -24.54
N ILE A 260 -11.98 18.35 -23.89
CA ILE A 260 -12.13 16.99 -24.46
C ILE A 260 -13.60 16.70 -24.76
N GLU A 261 -14.51 16.97 -23.82
CA GLU A 261 -15.95 16.75 -24.04
C GLU A 261 -16.50 17.65 -25.16
N LYS A 262 -16.04 18.91 -25.26
CA LYS A 262 -16.41 19.77 -26.38
C LYS A 262 -15.96 19.20 -27.73
N ILE A 263 -14.69 18.81 -27.85
CA ILE A 263 -14.13 18.23 -29.08
C ILE A 263 -14.88 16.96 -29.48
N LYS A 264 -15.21 16.11 -28.50
CA LYS A 264 -15.97 14.87 -28.72
C LYS A 264 -17.36 15.17 -29.28
N ASN A 265 -18.06 16.16 -28.74
CA ASN A 265 -19.37 16.57 -29.23
C ASN A 265 -19.29 17.18 -30.65
N ASP A 266 -18.29 18.02 -30.92
CA ASP A 266 -18.06 18.61 -32.25
C ASP A 266 -17.72 17.54 -33.31
N PHE A 267 -16.95 16.52 -32.94
CA PHE A 267 -16.65 15.40 -33.82
C PHE A 267 -17.91 14.55 -34.08
N GLN A 268 -18.72 14.31 -33.05
CA GLN A 268 -19.97 13.56 -33.17
C GLN A 268 -20.99 14.27 -34.08
N SER A 269 -21.13 15.59 -33.95
CA SER A 269 -22.02 16.38 -34.82
C SER A 269 -21.53 16.39 -36.28
N SER A 270 -20.22 16.58 -36.50
CA SER A 270 -19.61 16.54 -37.83
C SER A 270 -19.77 15.17 -38.50
N PHE A 271 -19.58 14.08 -37.74
CA PHE A 271 -19.78 12.72 -38.24
C PHE A 271 -21.23 12.48 -38.65
N LEU A 272 -22.20 12.99 -37.88
CA LEU A 272 -23.61 12.89 -38.22
C LEU A 272 -23.94 13.62 -39.53
N GLU A 273 -23.41 14.82 -39.73
CA GLU A 273 -23.59 15.62 -40.95
C GLU A 273 -22.99 14.91 -42.18
N ILE A 274 -21.77 14.38 -42.06
CA ILE A 274 -21.14 13.62 -43.14
C ILE A 274 -22.00 12.43 -43.54
N ASN A 275 -22.55 11.67 -42.59
CA ASN A 275 -23.42 10.54 -42.89
C ASN A 275 -24.70 10.99 -43.60
N GLN A 276 -25.30 12.12 -43.22
CA GLN A 276 -26.45 12.69 -43.92
C GLN A 276 -26.12 13.07 -45.36
N ASN A 277 -24.94 13.66 -45.59
CA ASN A 277 -24.46 14.01 -46.92
C ASN A 277 -24.22 12.76 -47.78
N ILE A 278 -23.62 11.71 -47.22
CA ILE A 278 -23.44 10.42 -47.89
C ILE A 278 -24.79 9.85 -48.32
N SER A 279 -25.77 9.79 -47.43
CA SER A 279 -27.11 9.31 -47.77
C SER A 279 -27.78 10.15 -48.88
N THR A 280 -27.53 11.45 -48.91
CA THR A 280 -28.02 12.34 -49.96
C THR A 280 -27.35 12.05 -51.30
N LEU A 281 -26.03 11.83 -51.30
CA LEU A 281 -25.26 11.46 -52.49
C LEU A 281 -25.64 10.07 -53.00
N GLU A 282 -25.89 9.10 -52.12
CA GLU A 282 -26.38 7.77 -52.51
C GLU A 282 -27.73 7.88 -53.22
N ARG A 283 -28.67 8.67 -52.68
CA ARG A 283 -29.96 8.94 -53.35
C ARG A 283 -29.77 9.63 -54.70
N PHE A 284 -28.87 10.61 -54.77
CA PHE A 284 -28.57 11.29 -56.03
C PHE A 284 -27.99 10.33 -57.06
N LYS A 285 -27.06 9.46 -56.64
CA LYS A 285 -26.48 8.40 -57.48
C LYS A 285 -27.56 7.44 -57.97
N SER A 286 -28.43 6.94 -57.10
CA SER A 286 -29.53 6.04 -57.52
C SER A 286 -30.44 6.70 -58.56
N ARG A 287 -30.76 7.99 -58.39
CA ARG A 287 -31.52 8.76 -59.40
C ARG A 287 -30.78 8.88 -60.72
N LEU A 288 -29.45 9.04 -60.71
CA LEU A 288 -28.66 9.06 -61.94
C LEU A 288 -28.68 7.68 -62.64
N GLU A 289 -28.59 6.61 -61.87
CA GLU A 289 -28.64 5.23 -62.38
C GLU A 289 -30.01 4.87 -62.99
N GLU A 290 -31.10 5.52 -62.56
CA GLU A 290 -32.44 5.35 -63.15
C GLU A 290 -32.56 5.93 -64.58
N TYR A 291 -31.73 6.88 -64.97
CA TYR A 291 -31.76 7.42 -66.33
C TYR A 291 -31.14 6.44 -67.32
N GLN A 292 -31.99 5.59 -67.92
CA GLN A 292 -31.61 4.57 -68.88
C GLN A 292 -30.81 5.11 -70.08
N HIS A 293 -31.09 6.34 -70.49
CA HIS A 293 -30.50 6.99 -71.67
C HIS A 293 -29.29 7.87 -71.34
N LEU A 294 -28.77 7.87 -70.10
CA LEU A 294 -27.60 8.70 -69.76
C LEU A 294 -26.37 8.31 -70.58
N LYS A 295 -26.23 7.01 -70.91
CA LYS A 295 -25.20 6.48 -71.82
C LYS A 295 -25.45 6.82 -73.30
N ASP A 296 -26.68 7.16 -73.66
CA ASP A 296 -27.02 7.51 -75.04
C ASP A 296 -26.53 8.93 -75.38
N ILE A 297 -26.21 9.76 -74.38
CA ILE A 297 -25.59 11.07 -74.60
C ILE A 297 -24.25 10.92 -75.31
N ASP A 298 -23.42 9.96 -74.87
CA ASP A 298 -22.12 9.69 -75.51
C ASP A 298 -22.31 9.22 -76.96
N VAL A 299 -23.31 8.37 -77.20
CA VAL A 299 -23.67 7.86 -78.53
C VAL A 299 -24.18 8.98 -79.45
N ILE A 300 -25.03 9.87 -78.92
CA ILE A 300 -25.52 11.05 -79.66
C ILE A 300 -24.35 11.97 -79.99
N TRP A 301 -23.41 12.17 -79.08
CA TRP A 301 -22.23 13.00 -79.30
C TRP A 301 -21.33 12.42 -80.40
N GLU A 302 -21.03 11.12 -80.33
CA GLU A 302 -20.22 10.42 -81.34
C GLU A 302 -20.90 10.45 -82.72
N SER A 303 -22.22 10.22 -82.78
CA SER A 303 -22.98 10.33 -84.02
C SER A 303 -22.98 11.77 -84.57
N SER A 304 -23.08 12.78 -83.70
CA SER A 304 -23.02 14.18 -84.12
C SER A 304 -21.64 14.55 -84.66
N GLU A 305 -20.57 14.03 -84.05
CA GLU A 305 -19.21 14.23 -84.54
C GLU A 305 -19.00 13.56 -85.92
N GLU A 306 -19.54 12.36 -86.11
CA GLU A 306 -19.49 11.67 -87.40
C GLU A 306 -20.27 12.40 -88.49
N HIS A 307 -21.48 12.89 -88.20
CA HIS A 307 -22.22 13.74 -89.12
C HIS A 307 -21.45 15.01 -89.49
N HIS A 308 -20.70 15.60 -88.55
CA HIS A 308 -19.86 16.75 -88.85
C HIS A 308 -18.74 16.40 -89.84
N LYS A 309 -18.05 15.27 -89.66
CA LYS A 309 -17.05 14.77 -90.63
C LYS A 309 -17.65 14.52 -92.02
N GLN A 310 -18.87 13.97 -92.06
CA GLN A 310 -19.59 13.77 -93.32
C GLN A 310 -19.93 15.11 -93.99
N LEU A 311 -20.30 16.12 -93.21
CA LEU A 311 -20.59 17.46 -93.70
C LEU A 311 -19.34 18.15 -94.26
N ASP A 312 -18.19 18.02 -93.59
CA ASP A 312 -16.90 18.52 -94.09
C ASP A 312 -16.50 17.83 -95.42
N SER A 313 -16.74 16.52 -95.51
CA SER A 313 -16.54 15.76 -96.76
C SER A 313 -17.45 16.27 -97.89
N LEU A 314 -18.73 16.53 -97.60
CA LEU A 314 -19.66 17.11 -98.56
C LEU A 314 -19.25 18.51 -98.99
N ASP A 315 -18.76 19.35 -98.08
CA ASP A 315 -18.26 20.70 -98.40
C ASP A 315 -17.03 20.66 -99.31
N SER A 316 -16.12 19.72 -99.06
CA SER A 316 -14.97 19.46 -99.94
C SER A 316 -15.41 19.01 -101.34
N GLN A 317 -16.38 18.08 -101.43
CA GLN A 317 -16.95 17.63 -102.71
C GLN A 317 -17.67 18.75 -103.46
N LEU A 318 -18.40 19.61 -102.74
CA LEU A 318 -19.06 20.78 -103.32
C LEU A 318 -18.04 21.78 -103.87
N SER A 319 -16.96 22.02 -103.13
CA SER A 319 -15.86 22.88 -103.57
C SER A 319 -15.18 22.35 -104.83
N GLN A 320 -14.99 21.03 -104.92
CA GLN A 320 -14.48 20.38 -106.12
C GLN A 320 -15.45 20.50 -107.29
N THR A 321 -16.73 20.23 -107.08
CA THR A 321 -17.79 20.35 -108.10
C THR A 321 -17.88 21.77 -108.65
N LYS A 322 -17.77 22.79 -107.77
CA LYS A 322 -17.73 24.20 -108.17
C LYS A 322 -16.52 24.51 -109.07
N THR A 323 -15.37 23.94 -108.74
CA THR A 323 -14.15 24.09 -109.55
C THR A 323 -14.30 23.41 -110.91
N ASP A 324 -14.90 22.22 -110.95
CA ASP A 324 -15.11 21.49 -112.20
C ASP A 324 -16.18 22.14 -113.08
N LEU A 325 -17.24 22.72 -112.49
CA LEU A 325 -18.20 23.56 -113.20
C LEU A 325 -17.52 24.81 -113.80
N ALA A 326 -16.61 25.45 -113.07
CA ALA A 326 -15.87 26.60 -113.61
C ALA A 326 -14.97 26.19 -114.80
N LYS A 327 -14.33 25.01 -114.76
CA LYS A 327 -13.58 24.49 -115.91
C LYS A 327 -14.49 24.13 -117.09
N LEU A 328 -15.68 23.59 -116.82
CA LEU A 328 -16.66 23.28 -117.86
C LEU A 328 -17.16 24.55 -118.54
N ASP A 329 -17.43 25.60 -117.77
CA ASP A 329 -17.83 26.92 -118.29
C ASP A 329 -16.74 27.53 -119.18
N ASP A 330 -15.47 27.48 -118.75
CA ASP A 330 -14.33 27.92 -119.57
C ASP A 330 -14.20 27.10 -120.87
N THR A 331 -14.40 25.78 -120.79
CA THR A 331 -14.37 24.88 -121.96
C THR A 331 -15.50 25.18 -122.94
N ILE A 332 -16.73 25.35 -122.44
CA ILE A 332 -17.90 25.71 -123.26
C ILE A 332 -17.64 27.07 -123.92
N THR A 333 -17.20 28.06 -123.15
CA THR A 333 -16.88 29.41 -123.65
C THR A 333 -15.85 29.36 -124.76
N LYS A 334 -14.75 28.61 -124.57
CA LYS A 334 -13.72 28.42 -125.59
C LYS A 334 -14.27 27.75 -126.85
N SER A 335 -15.04 26.67 -126.70
CA SER A 335 -15.65 25.97 -127.85
C SER A 335 -16.65 26.84 -128.61
N PHE A 336 -17.42 27.66 -127.90
CA PHE A 336 -18.36 28.61 -128.50
C PHE A 336 -17.61 29.71 -129.26
N GLN A 337 -16.51 30.21 -128.70
CA GLN A 337 -15.62 31.16 -129.37
C GLN A 337 -15.02 30.56 -130.65
N GLU A 338 -14.47 29.34 -130.57
CA GLU A 338 -13.89 28.64 -131.74
C GLU A 338 -14.93 28.41 -132.86
N THR A 339 -16.13 27.97 -132.49
CA THR A 339 -17.23 27.80 -133.45
C THR A 339 -17.70 29.13 -134.05
N HIS A 340 -17.77 30.20 -133.24
CA HIS A 340 -18.08 31.54 -133.73
C HIS A 340 -17.04 32.02 -134.74
N GLU A 341 -15.76 31.90 -134.44
CA GLU A 341 -14.66 32.27 -135.35
C GLU A 341 -14.71 31.49 -136.66
N SER A 342 -15.02 30.19 -136.60
CA SER A 342 -15.21 29.34 -137.78
C SER A 342 -16.38 29.83 -138.64
N ILE A 343 -17.55 30.09 -138.03
CA ILE A 343 -18.73 30.62 -138.73
C ILE A 343 -18.42 31.98 -139.38
N GLN A 344 -17.73 32.89 -138.68
CA GLN A 344 -17.33 34.18 -139.23
C GLN A 344 -16.45 34.03 -140.48
N LYS A 345 -15.49 33.11 -140.43
CA LYS A 345 -14.63 32.79 -141.59
C LYS A 345 -15.46 32.28 -142.77
N SER A 346 -16.38 31.33 -142.53
CA SER A 346 -17.27 30.83 -143.59
C SER A 346 -18.18 31.93 -144.16
N PHE A 347 -18.68 32.84 -143.34
CA PHE A 347 -19.49 33.97 -143.80
C PHE A 347 -18.68 34.93 -144.69
N LEU A 348 -17.41 35.18 -144.35
CA LEU A 348 -16.49 35.97 -145.17
C LEU A 348 -16.28 35.33 -146.54
N GLU A 349 -16.06 34.01 -146.58
CA GLU A 349 -15.90 33.25 -147.83
C GLU A 349 -17.19 33.28 -148.68
N ILE A 350 -18.37 33.13 -148.07
CA ILE A 350 -19.65 33.26 -148.76
C ILE A 350 -19.81 34.66 -149.37
N ASN A 351 -19.49 35.73 -148.63
CA ASN A 351 -19.57 37.09 -149.15
C ASN A 351 -18.61 37.35 -150.31
N GLN A 352 -17.41 36.77 -150.26
CA GLN A 352 -16.48 36.80 -151.39
C GLN A 352 -17.07 36.09 -152.61
N ASN A 353 -17.71 34.93 -152.42
CA ASN A 353 -18.40 34.21 -153.50
C ASN A 353 -19.61 34.98 -154.06
N ILE A 354 -20.37 35.67 -153.21
CA ILE A 354 -21.45 36.56 -153.68
C ILE A 354 -20.87 37.68 -154.54
N SER A 355 -19.77 38.30 -154.11
CA SER A 355 -19.12 39.37 -154.87
C SER A 355 -18.61 38.90 -156.23
N THR A 356 -18.09 37.68 -156.33
CA THR A 356 -17.67 37.10 -157.62
C THR A 356 -18.88 36.79 -158.51
N LEU A 357 -19.98 36.29 -157.94
CA LEU A 357 -21.25 36.07 -158.66
C LEU A 357 -21.86 37.38 -159.16
N GLU A 358 -21.85 38.45 -158.35
CA GLU A 358 -22.31 39.78 -158.76
C GLU A 358 -21.48 40.30 -159.94
N ARG A 359 -20.15 40.14 -159.89
CA ARG A 359 -19.29 40.50 -161.03
C ARG A 359 -19.59 39.65 -162.27
N PHE A 360 -19.87 38.35 -162.11
CA PHE A 360 -20.27 37.49 -163.22
C PHE A 360 -21.62 37.94 -163.82
N LYS A 361 -22.59 38.29 -162.97
CA LYS A 361 -23.88 38.84 -163.39
C LYS A 361 -23.71 40.14 -164.17
N SER A 362 -22.92 41.11 -163.68
CA SER A 362 -22.67 42.36 -164.42
C SER A 362 -22.06 42.10 -165.79
N ARG A 363 -21.14 41.14 -165.91
CA ARG A 363 -20.58 40.74 -167.22
C ARG A 363 -21.63 40.13 -168.15
N LEU A 364 -22.59 39.37 -167.63
CA LEU A 364 -23.70 38.86 -168.43
C LEU A 364 -24.62 40.00 -168.92
N GLU A 365 -24.87 40.98 -168.07
CA GLU A 365 -25.70 42.17 -168.40
C GLU A 365 -25.04 43.09 -169.44
N GLU A 366 -23.70 43.08 -169.56
CA GLU A 366 -22.97 43.84 -170.59
C GLU A 366 -23.14 43.29 -172.02
N TYR A 367 -23.54 42.02 -172.20
CA TYR A 367 -23.78 41.47 -173.53
C TYR A 367 -25.07 42.05 -174.15
N GLN A 368 -24.91 43.09 -174.97
CA GLN A 368 -26.02 43.78 -175.68
C GLN A 368 -26.94 42.83 -176.48
N HIS A 369 -26.40 41.72 -176.98
CA HIS A 369 -27.10 40.80 -177.88
C HIS A 369 -27.68 39.55 -177.17
N LEU A 370 -27.68 39.50 -175.83
CA LEU A 370 -28.20 38.31 -175.13
C LEU A 370 -29.71 38.09 -175.39
N LYS A 371 -30.47 39.18 -175.56
CA LYS A 371 -31.89 39.15 -175.99
C LYS A 371 -32.07 38.80 -177.47
N ASP A 372 -31.04 38.91 -178.28
CA ASP A 372 -31.11 38.57 -179.70
C ASP A 372 -31.12 37.05 -179.90
N ILE A 373 -30.71 36.26 -178.90
CA ILE A 373 -30.81 34.79 -178.92
C ILE A 373 -32.29 34.36 -179.03
N ASP A 374 -33.17 34.98 -178.26
CA ASP A 374 -34.61 34.68 -178.31
C ASP A 374 -35.20 35.06 -179.67
N VAL A 375 -34.75 36.18 -180.25
CA VAL A 375 -35.17 36.65 -181.60
C VAL A 375 -34.69 35.70 -182.71
N ILE A 376 -33.46 35.20 -182.61
CA ILE A 376 -32.93 34.20 -183.56
C ILE A 376 -33.71 32.88 -183.44
N TRP A 377 -34.07 32.47 -182.22
CA TRP A 377 -34.84 31.25 -181.98
C TRP A 377 -36.24 31.34 -182.60
N GLU A 378 -36.95 32.45 -182.37
CA GLU A 378 -38.29 32.68 -182.92
C GLU A 378 -38.29 32.76 -184.46
N SER A 379 -37.26 33.39 -185.05
CA SER A 379 -37.07 33.39 -186.50
C SER A 379 -36.78 32.00 -187.07
N SER A 380 -36.01 31.16 -186.36
CA SER A 380 -35.70 29.79 -186.79
C SER A 380 -36.94 28.90 -186.76
N GLU A 381 -37.79 29.06 -185.74
CA GLU A 381 -39.07 28.36 -185.62
C GLU A 381 -40.01 28.72 -186.80
N GLU A 382 -40.04 30.00 -187.19
CA GLU A 382 -40.86 30.47 -188.30
C GLU A 382 -40.36 29.96 -189.66
N HIS A 383 -39.04 29.92 -189.87
CA HIS A 383 -38.45 29.26 -191.04
C HIS A 383 -38.78 27.77 -191.10
N HIS A 384 -38.86 27.08 -189.96
CA HIS A 384 -39.22 25.66 -189.91
C HIS A 384 -40.67 25.42 -190.38
N LYS A 385 -41.62 26.25 -189.94
CA LYS A 385 -43.02 26.21 -190.43
C LYS A 385 -43.12 26.45 -191.94
N GLN A 386 -42.31 27.36 -192.48
CA GLN A 386 -42.27 27.59 -193.93
C GLN A 386 -41.71 26.39 -194.69
N LEU A 387 -40.76 25.66 -194.10
CA LEU A 387 -40.18 24.44 -194.68
C LEU A 387 -41.21 23.30 -194.74
N ASP A 388 -42.03 23.10 -193.70
CA ASP A 388 -43.10 22.10 -193.67
C ASP A 388 -44.18 22.38 -194.74
N PHE A 389 -44.50 23.66 -194.98
CA PHE A 389 -45.42 24.04 -196.05
C PHE A 389 -44.87 23.68 -197.45
N LEU A 390 -43.57 23.88 -197.68
CA LEU A 390 -42.90 23.48 -198.92
C LEU A 390 -42.90 21.95 -199.10
N ASP A 391 -42.70 21.18 -198.03
CA ASP A 391 -42.71 19.71 -198.08
C ASP A 391 -44.11 19.13 -198.42
N SER A 392 -45.16 19.77 -197.90
CA SER A 392 -46.55 19.43 -198.25
C SER A 392 -46.86 19.67 -199.74
N GLN A 393 -46.40 20.80 -200.29
CA GLN A 393 -46.51 21.11 -201.73
C GLN A 393 -45.72 20.13 -202.61
N LEU A 394 -44.53 19.73 -202.17
CA LEU A 394 -43.69 18.75 -202.85
C LEU A 394 -44.40 17.37 -202.92
N SER A 395 -45.03 16.95 -201.83
CA SER A 395 -45.80 15.71 -201.78
C SER A 395 -47.00 15.71 -202.73
N GLN A 396 -47.70 16.84 -202.85
CA GLN A 396 -48.80 16.99 -203.79
C GLN A 396 -48.31 16.87 -205.26
N THR A 397 -47.21 17.55 -205.58
CA THR A 397 -46.59 17.53 -206.93
C THR A 397 -46.12 16.12 -207.33
N LYS A 398 -45.59 15.34 -206.38
CA LYS A 398 -45.18 13.96 -206.59
C LYS A 398 -46.36 13.04 -206.93
N THR A 399 -47.51 13.27 -206.31
CA THR A 399 -48.74 12.50 -206.56
C THR A 399 -49.30 12.77 -207.96
N ASP A 400 -49.25 14.02 -208.42
CA ASP A 400 -49.69 14.39 -209.77
C ASP A 400 -48.75 13.86 -210.86
N LEU A 401 -47.44 13.82 -210.61
CA LEU A 401 -46.46 13.16 -211.49
C LEU A 401 -46.73 11.65 -211.66
N THR A 402 -47.09 10.94 -210.58
CA THR A 402 -47.44 9.51 -210.69
C THR A 402 -48.71 9.26 -211.51
N LYS A 403 -49.71 10.15 -211.42
CA LYS A 403 -50.92 10.06 -212.26
C LYS A 403 -50.64 10.35 -213.73
N LEU A 404 -49.69 11.25 -214.01
CA LEU A 404 -49.26 11.55 -215.37
C LEU A 404 -48.53 10.35 -216.00
N ASP A 405 -47.66 9.68 -215.24
CA ASP A 405 -46.91 8.50 -215.68
C ASP A 405 -47.82 7.31 -216.04
N ASP A 406 -48.84 7.04 -215.20
CA ASP A 406 -49.87 6.02 -215.47
C ASP A 406 -50.70 6.35 -216.74
N THR A 407 -50.96 7.64 -216.98
CA THR A 407 -51.73 8.11 -218.15
C THR A 407 -50.91 7.97 -219.43
N ILE A 408 -49.63 8.35 -219.41
CA ILE A 408 -48.71 8.21 -220.54
C ILE A 408 -48.53 6.74 -220.89
N THR A 409 -48.30 5.87 -219.92
CA THR A 409 -48.11 4.42 -220.13
C THR A 409 -49.33 3.76 -220.79
N ARG A 410 -50.55 4.13 -220.36
CA ARG A 410 -51.80 3.59 -220.94
C ARG A 410 -52.00 4.04 -222.39
N SER A 411 -51.70 5.30 -222.70
CA SER A 411 -51.81 5.86 -224.06
C SER A 411 -50.80 5.27 -225.06
N PHE A 412 -49.58 4.94 -224.58
CA PHE A 412 -48.53 4.34 -225.40
C PHE A 412 -48.85 2.88 -225.75
N GLN A 413 -49.48 2.16 -224.83
CA GLN A 413 -49.83 0.75 -225.01
C GLN A 413 -51.01 0.57 -225.98
N GLU A 414 -51.97 1.51 -225.99
CA GLU A 414 -53.06 1.56 -226.98
C GLU A 414 -52.56 1.88 -228.39
N THR A 415 -51.65 2.86 -228.54
CA THR A 415 -51.07 3.21 -229.85
C THR A 415 -50.16 2.11 -230.42
N HIS A 416 -49.43 1.38 -229.57
CA HIS A 416 -48.59 0.27 -230.02
C HIS A 416 -49.41 -0.90 -230.59
N SER A 417 -50.53 -1.24 -229.96
CA SER A 417 -51.45 -2.29 -230.44
C SER A 417 -52.10 -1.92 -231.78
N GLU A 418 -52.37 -0.64 -232.03
CA GLU A 418 -52.91 -0.17 -233.30
C GLU A 418 -51.89 -0.20 -234.46
N ILE A 419 -50.61 0.07 -234.17
CA ILE A 419 -49.50 0.04 -235.14
C ILE A 419 -49.20 -1.38 -235.62
N ASP A 420 -49.22 -2.37 -234.73
CA ASP A 420 -48.94 -3.77 -235.09
C ASP A 420 -50.01 -4.38 -236.00
N MET A 421 -51.29 -4.04 -235.79
CA MET A 421 -52.37 -4.46 -236.69
C MET A 421 -52.24 -3.88 -238.11
N LYS A 422 -51.77 -2.63 -238.24
CA LYS A 422 -51.53 -2.00 -239.55
C LYS A 422 -50.34 -2.62 -240.27
N ASN A 423 -49.33 -3.09 -239.54
CA ASN A 423 -48.11 -3.65 -240.13
C ASN A 423 -48.34 -5.05 -240.77
N GLU A 424 -49.14 -5.91 -240.16
CA GLU A 424 -49.58 -7.18 -240.77
C GLU A 424 -50.43 -6.97 -242.05
N LEU A 425 -51.18 -5.87 -242.11
CA LEU A 425 -51.94 -5.50 -243.30
C LEU A 425 -51.03 -5.01 -244.45
N PHE A 426 -49.90 -4.37 -244.12
CA PHE A 426 -48.86 -3.98 -245.09
C PHE A 426 -48.10 -5.17 -245.66
N LYS A 427 -47.88 -6.22 -244.85
CA LYS A 427 -47.35 -7.52 -245.28
C LYS A 427 -48.14 -8.13 -246.46
N LYS A 428 -49.47 -8.00 -246.48
CA LYS A 428 -50.29 -8.56 -247.57
C LYS A 428 -50.29 -7.73 -248.85
N ARG A 429 -50.12 -6.40 -248.78
CA ARG A 429 -50.19 -5.51 -249.96
C ARG A 429 -48.90 -5.51 -250.79
N ILE A 430 -47.73 -5.56 -250.16
CA ILE A 430 -46.43 -5.57 -250.87
C ILE A 430 -46.24 -6.86 -251.67
N TYR A 431 -46.70 -8.00 -251.14
CA TYR A 431 -46.60 -9.30 -251.80
C TYR A 431 -47.36 -9.36 -253.15
N ILE A 432 -48.49 -8.64 -253.27
CA ILE A 432 -49.30 -8.56 -254.51
C ILE A 432 -48.66 -7.61 -255.53
N ALA A 433 -48.07 -6.50 -255.08
CA ALA A 433 -47.51 -5.47 -255.96
C ALA A 433 -46.27 -5.95 -256.76
N TYR A 434 -45.44 -6.82 -256.19
CA TYR A 434 -44.22 -7.24 -256.89
C TYR A 434 -44.48 -8.26 -258.01
N TRP A 435 -45.47 -9.14 -257.82
CA TRP A 435 -45.95 -10.03 -258.89
C TRP A 435 -46.49 -9.27 -260.11
N ILE A 436 -47.00 -8.05 -259.92
CA ILE A 436 -47.49 -7.16 -261.00
C ILE A 436 -46.31 -6.46 -261.71
N ALA A 437 -45.28 -6.04 -260.97
CA ALA A 437 -44.08 -5.42 -261.55
C ALA A 437 -43.27 -6.40 -262.42
N GLY A 438 -43.28 -7.70 -262.07
CA GLY A 438 -42.73 -8.78 -262.89
C GLY A 438 -43.39 -8.94 -264.27
N GLY A 439 -44.59 -8.38 -264.51
CA GLY A 439 -45.28 -8.45 -265.81
C GLY A 439 -45.10 -7.22 -266.71
N ALA A 440 -44.83 -6.03 -266.16
CA ALA A 440 -44.87 -4.77 -266.90
C ALA A 440 -43.58 -4.46 -267.70
N LEU A 441 -42.40 -4.81 -267.17
CA LEU A 441 -41.15 -4.57 -267.91
C LEU A 441 -40.96 -5.52 -269.09
N PHE A 442 -41.58 -6.70 -269.04
CA PHE A 442 -41.72 -7.61 -270.18
C PHE A 442 -42.47 -6.96 -271.37
N PHE A 443 -43.40 -6.03 -271.11
CA PHE A 443 -44.13 -5.28 -272.15
C PHE A 443 -43.38 -4.04 -272.65
N SER A 444 -42.59 -3.38 -271.80
CA SER A 444 -41.73 -2.25 -272.22
C SER A 444 -40.55 -2.72 -273.09
N LEU A 445 -40.12 -3.97 -272.91
CA LEU A 445 -39.24 -4.71 -273.83
C LEU A 445 -39.83 -4.92 -275.24
N LEU A 446 -41.12 -4.62 -275.47
CA LEU A 446 -41.81 -4.89 -276.74
C LEU A 446 -42.21 -3.60 -277.50
N GLN A 447 -42.57 -2.53 -276.78
CA GLN A 447 -43.11 -1.30 -277.39
C GLN A 447 -42.02 -0.37 -277.99
N PHE A 448 -40.85 -0.28 -277.36
CA PHE A 448 -39.77 0.59 -277.87
C PHE A 448 -39.09 0.00 -279.12
N ILE A 449 -39.16 -1.33 -279.30
CA ILE A 449 -38.74 -2.04 -280.52
C ILE A 449 -39.57 -1.62 -281.76
N LEU A 450 -40.77 -1.05 -281.59
CA LEU A 450 -41.73 -0.87 -282.69
C LEU A 450 -41.97 0.59 -283.14
N LEU A 451 -41.66 1.61 -282.34
CA LEU A 451 -42.24 2.94 -282.59
C LEU A 451 -41.32 3.98 -283.26
N ILE A 452 -40.02 3.72 -283.46
CA ILE A 452 -39.10 4.74 -284.04
C ILE A 452 -38.29 4.24 -285.26
N PHE A 453 -38.44 2.98 -285.68
CA PHE A 453 -38.33 2.66 -287.12
C PHE A 453 -39.65 3.04 -287.80
N LYS A 454 -39.68 4.19 -288.47
CA LYS A 454 -40.14 4.33 -289.86
C LYS A 454 -41.13 3.24 -290.38
N VAL A 455 -42.43 3.56 -290.43
CA VAL A 455 -43.35 3.66 -291.60
C VAL A 455 -44.80 3.55 -291.09
N LEU A 456 -45.52 4.68 -291.28
CA LEU A 456 -46.91 5.07 -290.97
C LEU A 456 -47.35 5.15 -289.50
#